data_AF-A0A8C2ZNW4-F1
#
_entry.id   AF-A0A8C2ZNW4-F1
#
_cell.length_a   1.000
_cell.length_b   1.000
_cell.length_c   1.000
_cell.angle_alpha   90.00
_cell.angle_beta   90.00
_cell.angle_gamma   90.00
#
_symmetry.space_group_name_H-M   'P 1'
#
loop_
_entity.id
_entity.type
_entity.pdbx_description
1 polymer ?
#
loop_
_entity_poly.entity_id
_entity_poly.type
_entity_poly.pdbx_seq_one_letter_code
_entity_poly.pdbx_strand_id
1 'polypeptide(L)'
;IAVFSREQARQRALYPRIEKIEVSVHGPGLDGTMLVMNKGMSTPLSCARHLAEYHVANSALALVNGEPWSLHQPLTQSCSLTLLTFKDSDPMLVNQAYWRSCAALLGQVLETAFKDDFTVELLGTPEVAVTSGAFCCNVVLDPQLDSWTPSEESLRSLSKGAQQLIHHDLAWEPLEVAPSVALEVFSHSRCKQEEVEQKAAQNPKGTVTLHRCGDHVLLSVGPLVARTGLCAQYEVTALHSLEQGPWGLHRQAQGVSLPLQLQAHHTVWKKLRQRAEKLVRRTNTFFFFFFFFFFFFFLNLSQPSN
;
A
#
# COMPACT_ATOMS: atom_id res chain seq x y z
N ILE A 1 -14.40 -10.65 6.84
CA ILE A 1 -15.23 -9.45 6.53
C ILE A 1 -16.20 -9.09 7.67
N ALA A 2 -17.08 -10.00 8.11
CA ALA A 2 -18.10 -9.69 9.12
C ALA A 2 -17.54 -9.07 10.42
N VAL A 3 -16.41 -9.60 10.91
CA VAL A 3 -15.69 -9.07 12.08
C VAL A 3 -15.24 -7.62 11.87
N PHE A 4 -14.65 -7.31 10.70
CA PHE A 4 -14.24 -5.95 10.34
C PHE A 4 -15.44 -4.98 10.33
N SER A 5 -16.54 -5.37 9.67
CA SER A 5 -17.75 -4.54 9.61
C SER A 5 -18.38 -4.31 10.99
N ARG A 6 -18.40 -5.34 11.83
CA ARG A 6 -18.89 -5.26 13.21
C ARG A 6 -18.04 -4.29 14.04
N GLU A 7 -16.72 -4.39 13.95
CA GLU A 7 -15.81 -3.50 14.67
C GLU A 7 -15.87 -2.05 14.15
N GLN A 8 -15.95 -1.86 12.84
CA GLN A 8 -16.15 -0.54 12.23
C GLN A 8 -17.47 0.10 12.71
N ALA A 9 -18.56 -0.67 12.78
CA ALA A 9 -19.82 -0.20 13.33
C ALA A 9 -19.72 0.16 14.82
N ARG A 10 -19.02 -0.67 15.61
CA ARG A 10 -18.76 -0.40 17.04
C ARG A 10 -17.99 0.91 17.22
N GLN A 11 -16.94 1.14 16.44
CA GLN A 11 -16.15 2.38 16.51
C GLN A 11 -16.95 3.61 16.09
N ARG A 12 -17.80 3.50 15.06
CA ARG A 12 -18.72 4.58 14.68
C ARG A 12 -19.73 4.91 15.78
N ALA A 13 -20.22 3.88 16.49
CA ALA A 13 -21.15 4.07 17.60
C ALA A 13 -20.55 4.80 18.82
N LEU A 14 -19.21 4.94 18.90
CA LEU A 14 -18.54 5.76 19.92
C LEU A 14 -18.78 7.26 19.73
N TYR A 15 -19.27 7.67 18.55
CA TYR A 15 -19.61 9.06 18.23
C TYR A 15 -21.14 9.22 18.03
N PRO A 16 -21.96 9.04 19.09
CA PRO A 16 -23.42 9.07 18.95
C PRO A 16 -23.97 10.48 18.68
N ARG A 17 -23.20 11.52 18.99
CA ARG A 17 -23.56 12.92 18.75
C ARG A 17 -22.56 13.54 17.78
N ILE A 18 -23.07 14.41 16.90
CA ILE A 18 -22.25 15.13 15.94
C ILE A 18 -21.48 16.23 16.68
N GLU A 19 -20.20 15.99 16.94
CA GLU A 19 -19.25 17.01 17.38
C GLU A 19 -18.53 17.60 16.18
N LYS A 20 -18.35 18.93 16.17
CA LYS A 20 -17.64 19.65 15.11
C LYS A 20 -16.16 19.80 15.46
N ILE A 21 -15.32 19.69 14.44
CA ILE A 21 -13.88 19.95 14.51
C ILE A 21 -13.50 20.94 13.42
N GLU A 22 -12.44 21.71 13.67
CA GLU A 22 -11.90 22.68 12.73
C GLU A 22 -10.67 22.08 12.05
N VAL A 23 -10.67 22.10 10.71
CA VAL A 23 -9.58 21.56 9.90
C VAL A 23 -8.96 22.70 9.11
N SER A 24 -7.72 23.05 9.45
CA SER A 24 -6.91 24.04 8.74
C SER A 24 -6.24 23.36 7.56
N VAL A 25 -6.59 23.73 6.33
CA VAL A 25 -5.99 23.14 5.13
C VAL A 25 -4.78 23.96 4.71
N HIS A 26 -3.66 23.27 4.45
CA HIS A 26 -2.42 23.86 3.96
C HIS A 26 -2.05 23.28 2.60
N GLY A 27 -1.49 24.11 1.74
CA GLY A 27 -1.03 23.70 0.42
C GLY A 27 -1.08 24.84 -0.60
N PRO A 28 -0.57 24.60 -1.83
CA PRO A 28 -0.50 25.62 -2.86
C PRO A 28 -1.87 26.25 -3.16
N GLY A 29 -2.04 27.53 -2.80
CA GLY A 29 -3.30 28.25 -3.01
C GLY A 29 -4.44 27.88 -2.04
N LEU A 30 -4.17 27.09 -1.00
CA LEU A 30 -5.14 26.67 0.01
C LEU A 30 -4.89 27.29 1.39
N ASP A 31 -3.75 27.95 1.58
CA ASP A 31 -3.37 28.52 2.87
C ASP A 31 -4.42 29.54 3.37
N GLY A 32 -4.84 29.36 4.63
CA GLY A 32 -5.92 30.13 5.25
C GLY A 32 -7.32 29.52 5.08
N THR A 33 -7.45 28.39 4.39
CA THR A 33 -8.73 27.68 4.28
C THR A 33 -9.04 26.90 5.55
N MET A 34 -10.18 27.21 6.17
CA MET A 34 -10.69 26.51 7.35
C MET A 34 -11.99 25.77 7.00
N LEU A 35 -12.05 24.47 7.34
CA LEU A 35 -13.23 23.63 7.13
C LEU A 35 -13.78 23.15 8.47
N VAL A 36 -15.10 23.21 8.65
CA VAL A 36 -15.79 22.69 9.84
C VAL A 36 -16.35 21.31 9.54
N MET A 37 -15.72 20.29 10.13
CA MET A 37 -15.98 18.87 9.86
C MET A 37 -16.59 18.14 11.05
N ASN A 38 -17.09 16.92 10.83
CA ASN A 38 -17.63 16.08 11.91
C ASN A 38 -16.55 15.15 12.47
N LYS A 39 -16.31 15.25 13.78
CA LYS A 39 -15.38 14.40 14.53
C LYS A 39 -15.75 12.92 14.42
N GLY A 40 -14.76 12.07 14.21
CA GLY A 40 -14.93 10.62 14.14
C GLY A 40 -15.67 10.11 12.89
N MET A 41 -16.08 11.00 11.99
CA MET A 41 -16.86 10.66 10.79
C MET A 41 -16.26 11.23 9.51
N SER A 42 -15.88 12.51 9.52
CA SER A 42 -15.28 13.16 8.35
C SER A 42 -13.85 12.69 8.16
N THR A 43 -13.46 12.54 6.91
CA THR A 43 -12.13 12.06 6.52
C THR A 43 -11.40 13.14 5.71
N PRO A 44 -10.07 13.04 5.51
CA PRO A 44 -9.37 13.93 4.58
C PRO A 44 -9.96 13.93 3.17
N LEU A 45 -10.48 12.79 2.69
CA LEU A 45 -11.20 12.74 1.41
C LEU A 45 -12.48 13.60 1.43
N SER A 46 -13.17 13.65 2.57
CA SER A 46 -14.33 14.53 2.74
C SER A 46 -13.91 16.00 2.63
N CYS A 47 -12.78 16.37 3.24
CA CYS A 47 -12.17 17.70 3.07
C CYS A 47 -11.82 18.00 1.60
N ALA A 48 -11.19 17.06 0.90
CA ALA A 48 -10.87 17.21 -0.52
C ALA A 48 -12.11 17.51 -1.38
N ARG A 49 -13.25 16.86 -1.09
CA ARG A 49 -14.54 17.11 -1.78
C ARG A 49 -15.08 18.53 -1.59
N HIS A 50 -14.80 19.15 -0.44
CA HIS A 50 -15.19 20.54 -0.19
C HIS A 50 -14.33 21.56 -0.95
N LEU A 51 -13.12 21.17 -1.36
CA LEU A 51 -12.18 22.05 -2.05
C LEU A 51 -12.41 22.03 -3.57
N ALA A 52 -12.11 20.90 -4.20
CA ALA A 52 -12.26 20.73 -5.65
C ALA A 52 -12.14 19.26 -6.04
N GLU A 53 -12.76 18.90 -7.18
CA GLU A 53 -12.66 17.56 -7.77
C GLU A 53 -11.21 17.15 -8.06
N TYR A 54 -10.35 18.12 -8.39
CA TYR A 54 -8.92 17.88 -8.59
C TYR A 54 -8.27 17.19 -7.38
N HIS A 55 -8.60 17.62 -6.16
CA HIS A 55 -8.05 17.04 -4.93
C HIS A 55 -8.60 15.63 -4.68
N VAL A 56 -9.88 15.39 -4.97
CA VAL A 56 -10.48 14.06 -4.88
C VAL A 56 -9.79 13.08 -5.84
N ALA A 57 -9.52 13.53 -7.06
CA ALA A 57 -8.93 12.70 -8.09
C ALA A 57 -7.42 12.44 -7.88
N ASN A 58 -6.66 13.42 -7.37
CA ASN A 58 -5.19 13.37 -7.38
C ASN A 58 -4.52 13.19 -6.02
N SER A 59 -5.24 13.41 -4.92
CA SER A 59 -4.67 13.15 -3.60
C SER A 59 -4.48 11.65 -3.38
N ALA A 60 -3.26 11.28 -3.05
CA ALA A 60 -2.89 9.89 -2.78
C ALA A 60 -2.85 9.60 -1.28
N LEU A 61 -2.40 10.57 -0.49
CA LEU A 61 -2.19 10.48 0.95
C LEU A 61 -2.48 11.85 1.59
N ALA A 62 -2.66 11.91 2.91
CA ALA A 62 -2.72 13.17 3.66
C ALA A 62 -1.63 13.24 4.72
N LEU A 63 -1.29 14.45 5.14
CA LEU A 63 -0.64 14.72 6.41
C LEU A 63 -1.64 15.36 7.34
N VAL A 64 -1.81 14.78 8.52
CA VAL A 64 -2.63 15.32 9.60
C VAL A 64 -1.70 15.69 10.73
N ASN A 65 -1.58 16.98 11.06
CA ASN A 65 -0.59 17.49 12.02
C ASN A 65 0.86 17.06 11.72
N GLY A 66 1.19 16.91 10.43
CA GLY A 66 2.52 16.46 9.97
C GLY A 66 2.71 14.94 9.93
N GLU A 67 1.75 14.14 10.40
CA GLU A 67 1.84 12.67 10.37
C GLU A 67 1.13 12.08 9.14
N PRO A 68 1.69 11.03 8.50
CA PRO A 68 1.05 10.32 7.39
C PRO A 68 -0.32 9.74 7.77
N TRP A 69 -1.34 10.07 6.98
CA TRP A 69 -2.73 9.72 7.26
C TRP A 69 -3.45 9.22 6.00
N SER A 70 -4.22 8.14 6.13
CA SER A 70 -5.02 7.63 5.00
C SER A 70 -6.21 8.55 4.71
N LEU A 71 -6.54 8.77 3.43
CA LEU A 71 -7.66 9.65 3.05
C LEU A 71 -9.03 9.13 3.51
N HIS A 72 -9.15 7.84 3.81
CA HIS A 72 -10.37 7.21 4.30
C HIS A 72 -10.41 7.09 5.84
N GLN A 73 -9.34 7.47 6.52
CA GLN A 73 -9.28 7.41 7.99
C GLN A 73 -10.00 8.62 8.61
N PRO A 74 -10.96 8.42 9.54
CA PRO A 74 -11.68 9.53 10.18
C PRO A 74 -10.79 10.44 11.00
N LEU A 75 -11.10 11.74 10.98
CA LEU A 75 -10.43 12.77 11.79
C LEU A 75 -11.04 12.81 13.19
N THR A 76 -10.23 12.68 14.23
CA THR A 76 -10.68 12.57 15.63
C THR A 76 -10.61 13.87 16.42
N GLN A 77 -9.92 14.89 15.90
CA GLN A 77 -9.72 16.19 16.56
C GLN A 77 -9.49 17.28 15.52
N SER A 78 -9.56 18.55 15.95
CA SER A 78 -9.14 19.68 15.12
C SER A 78 -7.68 19.54 14.75
N CYS A 79 -7.34 19.80 13.49
CA CYS A 79 -6.01 19.48 12.95
C CYS A 79 -5.62 20.35 11.77
N SER A 80 -4.32 20.41 11.48
CA SER A 80 -3.82 20.86 10.19
C SER A 80 -3.83 19.70 9.19
N LEU A 81 -4.29 19.96 7.96
CA LEU A 81 -4.42 18.99 6.89
C LEU A 81 -3.65 19.45 5.66
N THR A 82 -2.73 18.62 5.17
CA THR A 82 -2.09 18.79 3.88
C THR A 82 -2.42 17.59 3.00
N LEU A 83 -2.92 17.83 1.80
CA LEU A 83 -3.20 16.78 0.83
C LEU A 83 -1.96 16.55 -0.05
N LEU A 84 -1.46 15.31 -0.06
CA LEU A 84 -0.24 14.95 -0.80
C LEU A 84 -0.56 14.31 -2.15
N THR A 85 0.25 14.63 -3.15
CA THR A 85 0.14 14.11 -4.51
C THR A 85 1.46 13.50 -5.00
N PHE A 86 1.41 12.72 -6.08
CA PHE A 86 2.62 12.18 -6.72
C PHE A 86 3.52 13.24 -7.36
N LYS A 87 3.04 14.49 -7.49
CA LYS A 87 3.76 15.59 -8.15
C LYS A 87 4.35 16.59 -7.16
N ASP A 88 4.26 16.31 -5.86
CA ASP A 88 4.84 17.16 -4.83
C ASP A 88 6.38 17.12 -4.91
N SER A 89 7.03 18.16 -4.37
CA SER A 89 8.50 18.29 -4.38
C SER A 89 9.20 17.18 -3.59
N ASP A 90 8.60 16.75 -2.48
CA ASP A 90 9.02 15.57 -1.72
C ASP A 90 7.93 14.50 -1.70
N PRO A 91 7.90 13.62 -2.71
CA PRO A 91 6.88 12.57 -2.81
C PRO A 91 7.26 11.30 -2.03
N MET A 92 8.26 11.32 -1.14
CA MET A 92 8.78 10.11 -0.51
C MET A 92 7.70 9.30 0.22
N LEU A 93 6.88 9.97 1.04
CA LEU A 93 5.80 9.33 1.80
C LEU A 93 4.73 8.73 0.88
N VAL A 94 4.37 9.47 -0.17
CA VAL A 94 3.39 9.03 -1.18
C VAL A 94 3.93 7.81 -1.93
N ASN A 95 5.21 7.82 -2.33
CA ASN A 95 5.84 6.71 -3.04
C ASN A 95 5.91 5.45 -2.17
N GLN A 96 6.23 5.59 -0.87
CA GLN A 96 6.23 4.46 0.06
C GLN A 96 4.82 3.89 0.25
N ALA A 97 3.81 4.75 0.45
CA ALA A 97 2.41 4.33 0.54
C ALA A 97 1.93 3.63 -0.74
N TYR A 98 2.33 4.15 -1.90
CA TYR A 98 2.03 3.56 -3.21
C TYR A 98 2.66 2.18 -3.37
N TRP A 99 3.93 2.02 -3.01
CA TRP A 99 4.61 0.71 -3.07
C TRP A 99 3.95 -0.33 -2.17
N ARG A 100 3.58 0.07 -0.94
CA ARG A 100 2.84 -0.79 0.00
C ARG A 100 1.46 -1.17 -0.55
N SER A 101 0.78 -0.24 -1.20
CA SER A 101 -0.54 -0.47 -1.83
C SER A 101 -0.45 -1.41 -3.04
N CYS A 102 0.61 -1.29 -3.84
CA CYS A 102 0.84 -2.19 -4.96
C CYS A 102 1.14 -3.62 -4.50
N ALA A 103 1.92 -3.78 -3.43
CA ALA A 103 2.19 -5.09 -2.83
C ALA A 103 0.93 -5.71 -2.19
N ALA A 104 0.12 -4.89 -1.51
CA ALA A 104 -1.17 -5.31 -0.97
C ALA A 104 -2.12 -5.81 -2.07
N LEU A 105 -2.21 -5.08 -3.18
CA LEU A 105 -3.00 -5.48 -4.34
C LEU A 105 -2.49 -6.80 -4.94
N LEU A 106 -1.17 -7.00 -5.01
CA LEU A 106 -0.58 -8.26 -5.47
C LEU A 106 -0.99 -9.44 -4.58
N GLY A 107 -0.96 -9.25 -3.26
CA GLY A 107 -1.40 -10.26 -2.30
C GLY A 107 -2.84 -10.68 -2.52
N GLN A 108 -3.75 -9.71 -2.68
CA GLN A 108 -5.17 -9.98 -2.97
C GLN A 108 -5.36 -10.75 -4.29
N VAL A 109 -4.60 -10.40 -5.33
CA VAL A 109 -4.63 -11.14 -6.60
C VAL A 109 -4.14 -12.57 -6.41
N LEU A 110 -3.05 -12.78 -5.68
CA LEU A 110 -2.49 -14.11 -5.44
C LEU A 110 -3.46 -15.02 -4.66
N GLU A 111 -4.15 -14.50 -3.64
CA GLU A 111 -5.14 -15.27 -2.88
C GLU A 111 -6.32 -15.75 -3.73
N THR A 112 -6.64 -15.06 -4.83
CA THR A 112 -7.79 -15.37 -5.71
C THR A 112 -7.41 -16.03 -7.03
N ALA A 113 -6.11 -16.15 -7.33
CA ALA A 113 -5.62 -16.62 -8.62
C ALA A 113 -5.56 -18.15 -8.76
N PHE A 114 -5.47 -18.87 -7.64
CA PHE A 114 -5.37 -20.32 -7.63
C PHE A 114 -6.74 -20.97 -7.43
N LYS A 115 -6.86 -22.24 -7.80
CA LYS A 115 -8.09 -23.02 -7.55
C LYS A 115 -8.31 -23.18 -6.05
N ASP A 116 -9.58 -23.26 -5.64
CA ASP A 116 -9.98 -23.42 -4.23
C ASP A 116 -9.37 -24.66 -3.55
N ASP A 117 -8.94 -25.65 -4.32
CA ASP A 117 -8.28 -26.86 -3.84
C ASP A 117 -6.83 -26.62 -3.34
N PHE A 118 -6.23 -25.47 -3.67
CA PHE A 118 -4.85 -25.14 -3.28
C PHE A 118 -4.83 -24.06 -2.20
N THR A 119 -4.09 -24.32 -1.12
CA THR A 119 -3.88 -23.31 -0.08
C THR A 119 -2.90 -22.23 -0.55
N VAL A 120 -3.24 -20.97 -0.31
CA VAL A 120 -2.38 -19.80 -0.56
C VAL A 120 -2.27 -19.01 0.74
N GLU A 121 -1.09 -18.97 1.34
CA GLU A 121 -0.84 -18.18 2.54
C GLU A 121 0.08 -17.00 2.23
N LEU A 122 -0.44 -15.78 2.37
CA LEU A 122 0.38 -14.57 2.30
C LEU A 122 1.23 -14.43 3.57
N LEU A 123 2.52 -14.22 3.38
CA LEU A 123 3.45 -13.88 4.45
C LEU A 123 3.52 -12.36 4.65
N GLY A 124 4.10 -11.94 5.77
CA GLY A 124 4.35 -10.53 6.05
C GLY A 124 5.02 -9.81 4.88
N THR A 125 4.43 -8.69 4.46
CA THR A 125 4.90 -7.95 3.28
C THR A 125 6.22 -7.23 3.61
N PRO A 126 7.32 -7.53 2.90
CA PRO A 126 8.58 -6.86 3.15
C PRO A 126 8.50 -5.39 2.74
N GLU A 127 8.96 -4.48 3.60
CA GLU A 127 9.20 -3.10 3.19
C GLU A 127 10.44 -3.04 2.31
N VAL A 128 10.22 -2.66 1.05
CA VAL A 128 11.24 -2.55 0.03
C VAL A 128 11.32 -1.09 -0.41
N ALA A 129 12.54 -0.56 -0.48
CA ALA A 129 12.77 0.78 -0.99
C ALA A 129 12.29 0.90 -2.43
N VAL A 130 11.66 2.02 -2.79
CA VAL A 130 11.14 2.30 -4.14
C VAL A 130 12.26 2.23 -5.19
N THR A 131 13.48 2.60 -4.81
CA THR A 131 14.69 2.56 -5.65
C THR A 131 15.13 1.14 -6.04
N SER A 132 14.60 0.10 -5.39
CA SER A 132 14.88 -1.30 -5.72
C SER A 132 14.36 -1.70 -7.11
N GLY A 133 13.33 -0.99 -7.60
CA GLY A 133 12.72 -1.21 -8.92
C GLY A 133 11.52 -2.16 -8.94
N ALA A 134 11.16 -2.82 -7.83
CA ALA A 134 9.96 -3.66 -7.75
C ALA A 134 9.32 -3.63 -6.36
N PHE A 135 8.01 -3.77 -6.28
CA PHE A 135 7.32 -4.12 -5.03
C PHE A 135 7.22 -5.64 -4.93
N CYS A 136 7.18 -6.16 -3.70
CA CYS A 136 7.27 -7.59 -3.43
C CYS A 136 6.15 -8.05 -2.50
N CYS A 137 5.60 -9.23 -2.76
CA CYS A 137 4.69 -9.95 -1.88
C CYS A 137 5.23 -11.37 -1.67
N ASN A 138 5.40 -11.78 -0.42
CA ASN A 138 5.86 -13.12 -0.10
C ASN A 138 4.66 -14.04 0.15
N VAL A 139 4.71 -15.24 -0.40
CA VAL A 139 3.61 -16.21 -0.37
C VAL A 139 4.14 -17.62 -0.20
N VAL A 140 3.37 -18.45 0.50
CA VAL A 140 3.51 -19.91 0.53
C VAL A 140 2.33 -20.49 -0.22
N LEU A 141 2.60 -21.40 -1.15
CA LEU A 141 1.55 -22.13 -1.86
C LEU A 141 1.49 -23.56 -1.33
N ASP A 142 0.41 -24.26 -1.68
CA ASP A 142 0.24 -25.68 -1.40
C ASP A 142 1.49 -26.50 -1.80
N PRO A 143 1.94 -27.47 -0.96
CA PRO A 143 3.09 -28.33 -1.27
C PRO A 143 2.99 -29.07 -2.61
N GLN A 144 1.78 -29.35 -3.10
CA GLN A 144 1.58 -29.94 -4.44
C GLN A 144 2.10 -29.04 -5.57
N LEU A 145 2.21 -27.74 -5.31
CA LEU A 145 2.73 -26.75 -6.23
C LEU A 145 4.21 -26.48 -6.02
N ASP A 146 4.96 -27.19 -5.17
CA ASP A 146 6.38 -26.88 -4.89
C ASP A 146 7.29 -26.89 -6.12
N SER A 147 7.05 -27.80 -7.07
CA SER A 147 7.77 -27.87 -8.35
C SER A 147 7.23 -26.91 -9.42
N TRP A 148 6.08 -26.28 -9.18
CA TRP A 148 5.47 -25.37 -10.14
C TRP A 148 6.22 -24.04 -10.20
N THR A 149 6.48 -23.59 -11.43
CA THR A 149 7.01 -22.27 -11.75
C THR A 149 6.05 -21.57 -12.71
N PRO A 150 5.76 -20.27 -12.53
CA PRO A 150 4.81 -19.59 -13.39
C PRO A 150 5.35 -19.45 -14.81
N SER A 151 4.47 -19.73 -15.77
CA SER A 151 4.69 -19.37 -17.16
C SER A 151 4.47 -17.86 -17.37
N GLU A 152 4.91 -17.33 -18.50
CA GLU A 152 4.63 -15.94 -18.87
C GLU A 152 3.12 -15.66 -18.95
N GLU A 153 2.33 -16.63 -19.41
CA GLU A 153 0.86 -16.54 -19.45
C GLU A 153 0.24 -16.47 -18.06
N SER A 154 0.82 -17.17 -17.09
CA SER A 154 0.39 -17.13 -15.68
C SER A 154 0.63 -15.73 -15.11
N LEU A 155 1.82 -15.14 -15.35
CA LEU A 155 2.16 -13.79 -14.92
C LEU A 155 1.27 -12.72 -15.58
N ARG A 156 0.96 -12.89 -16.88
CA ARG A 156 -0.01 -12.03 -17.58
C ARG A 156 -1.41 -12.15 -16.98
N SER A 157 -1.82 -13.35 -16.56
CA SER A 157 -3.13 -13.58 -15.94
C SER A 157 -3.22 -12.91 -14.56
N LEU A 158 -2.17 -13.01 -13.73
CA LEU A 158 -2.06 -12.25 -12.48
C LEU A 158 -2.13 -10.73 -12.72
N SER A 159 -1.40 -10.25 -13.72
CA SER A 159 -1.43 -8.83 -14.10
C SER A 159 -2.84 -8.38 -14.52
N LYS A 160 -3.59 -9.21 -15.25
CA LYS A 160 -4.99 -8.94 -15.60
C LYS A 160 -5.89 -8.91 -14.37
N GLY A 161 -5.71 -9.81 -13.40
CA GLY A 161 -6.44 -9.79 -12.13
C GLY A 161 -6.21 -8.48 -11.36
N ALA A 162 -4.97 -8.01 -11.31
CA ALA A 162 -4.65 -6.70 -10.72
C ALA A 162 -5.35 -5.55 -11.48
N GLN A 163 -5.31 -5.57 -12.81
CA GLN A 163 -5.96 -4.56 -13.64
C GLN A 163 -7.49 -4.52 -13.46
N GLN A 164 -8.13 -5.66 -13.22
CA GLN A 164 -9.56 -5.71 -12.90
C GLN A 164 -9.86 -4.98 -11.59
N LEU A 165 -9.08 -5.26 -10.53
CA LEU A 165 -9.23 -4.57 -9.24
C LEU A 165 -8.98 -3.07 -9.35
N ILE A 166 -7.99 -2.65 -10.14
CA ILE A 166 -7.71 -1.24 -10.44
C ILE A 166 -8.91 -0.57 -11.13
N HIS A 167 -9.54 -1.24 -12.11
CA HIS A 167 -10.71 -0.71 -12.81
C HIS A 167 -11.96 -0.58 -11.92
N HIS A 168 -12.08 -1.40 -10.88
CA HIS A 168 -13.14 -1.26 -9.89
C HIS A 168 -12.98 -0.04 -8.97
N ASP A 169 -11.80 0.60 -8.96
CA ASP A 169 -11.46 1.79 -8.17
C ASP A 169 -11.86 1.68 -6.69
N LEU A 170 -11.55 0.52 -6.10
CA LEU A 170 -11.86 0.20 -4.71
C LEU A 170 -11.05 1.07 -3.75
N ALA A 171 -11.71 1.55 -2.69
CA ALA A 171 -11.08 2.29 -1.59
C ALA A 171 -10.31 1.36 -0.64
N TRP A 172 -9.21 1.87 -0.10
CA TRP A 172 -8.50 1.24 1.02
C TRP A 172 -9.05 1.78 2.32
N GLU A 173 -9.92 1.01 2.98
CA GLU A 173 -10.56 1.41 4.24
C GLU A 173 -9.71 0.98 5.45
N PRO A 174 -9.06 1.91 6.16
CA PRO A 174 -8.27 1.57 7.34
C PRO A 174 -9.17 1.41 8.58
N LEU A 175 -8.77 0.51 9.46
CA LEU A 175 -9.38 0.31 10.77
C LEU A 175 -8.29 -0.07 11.79
N GLU A 176 -8.06 0.81 12.76
CA GLU A 176 -7.17 0.54 13.89
C GLU A 176 -7.94 -0.29 14.92
N VAL A 177 -7.41 -1.47 15.29
CA VAL A 177 -8.09 -2.43 16.15
C VAL A 177 -7.17 -2.99 17.24
N ALA A 178 -7.77 -3.55 18.28
CA ALA A 178 -7.07 -4.35 19.26
C ALA A 178 -6.57 -5.67 18.63
N PRO A 179 -5.43 -6.23 19.10
CA PRO A 179 -4.89 -7.47 18.55
C PRO A 179 -5.88 -8.63 18.58
N SER A 180 -6.71 -8.73 19.63
CA SER A 180 -7.74 -9.77 19.76
C SER A 180 -8.74 -9.78 18.60
N VAL A 181 -9.13 -8.61 18.10
CA VAL A 181 -10.05 -8.49 16.95
C VAL A 181 -9.35 -8.90 15.67
N ALA A 182 -8.08 -8.51 15.49
CA ALA A 182 -7.30 -8.91 14.32
C ALA A 182 -7.02 -10.43 14.31
N LEU A 183 -6.76 -11.05 15.46
CA LEU A 183 -6.63 -12.50 15.60
C LEU A 183 -7.93 -13.24 15.22
N GLU A 184 -9.10 -12.68 15.55
CA GLU A 184 -10.38 -13.21 15.10
C GLU A 184 -10.55 -13.12 13.58
N VAL A 185 -10.11 -12.01 12.96
CA VAL A 185 -10.15 -11.85 11.49
C VAL A 185 -9.26 -12.89 10.79
N PHE A 186 -8.09 -13.17 11.34
CA PHE A 186 -7.10 -14.10 10.78
C PHE A 186 -7.07 -15.46 11.49
N SER A 187 -8.20 -15.91 12.04
CA SER A 187 -8.30 -17.17 12.76
C SER A 187 -7.88 -18.41 11.95
N HIS A 188 -7.95 -18.31 10.62
CA HIS A 188 -7.63 -19.37 9.66
C HIS A 188 -6.14 -19.48 9.31
N SER A 189 -5.34 -18.44 9.53
CA SER A 189 -3.92 -18.42 9.13
C SER A 189 -3.00 -18.19 10.32
N ARG A 190 -2.17 -19.18 10.64
CA ARG A 190 -1.21 -19.10 11.74
C ARG A 190 -0.13 -18.06 11.48
N CYS A 191 0.37 -17.96 10.25
CA CYS A 191 1.37 -16.96 9.88
C CYS A 191 0.86 -15.53 10.12
N LYS A 192 -0.39 -15.23 9.73
CA LYS A 192 -0.98 -13.91 9.97
C LYS A 192 -1.22 -13.63 11.47
N GLN A 193 -1.51 -14.65 12.28
CA GLN A 193 -1.64 -14.48 13.73
C GLN A 193 -0.32 -14.07 14.38
N GLU A 194 0.79 -14.73 14.03
CA GLU A 194 2.13 -14.32 14.49
C GLU A 194 2.48 -12.91 14.02
N GLU A 195 2.11 -12.54 12.79
CA GLU A 195 2.29 -11.19 12.27
C GLU A 195 1.49 -10.14 13.07
N VAL A 196 0.26 -10.45 13.49
CA VAL A 196 -0.54 -9.58 14.36
C VAL A 196 0.17 -9.35 15.69
N GLU A 197 0.67 -10.40 16.33
CA GLU A 197 1.36 -10.31 17.62
C GLU A 197 2.65 -9.48 17.51
N GLN A 198 3.46 -9.73 16.47
CA GLN A 198 4.68 -8.98 16.23
C GLN A 198 4.40 -7.48 15.98
N LYS A 199 3.41 -7.17 15.14
CA LYS A 199 3.03 -5.77 14.85
C LYS A 199 2.45 -5.07 16.07
N ALA A 200 1.64 -5.76 16.86
CA ALA A 200 1.10 -5.23 18.11
C ALA A 200 2.23 -4.91 19.11
N ALA A 201 3.25 -5.75 19.21
CA ALA A 201 4.39 -5.54 20.10
C ALA A 201 5.29 -4.37 19.67
N GLN A 202 5.41 -4.11 18.36
CA GLN A 202 6.20 -3.01 17.81
C GLN A 202 5.49 -1.65 17.89
N ASN A 203 4.16 -1.64 17.89
CA ASN A 203 3.37 -0.42 17.97
C ASN A 203 3.28 0.07 19.43
N PRO A 204 3.74 1.29 19.76
CA PRO A 204 3.64 1.84 21.12
C PRO A 204 2.21 1.88 21.69
N LYS A 205 1.20 1.97 20.83
CA LYS A 205 -0.22 1.97 21.23
C LYS A 205 -0.76 0.55 21.52
N GLY A 206 -0.01 -0.50 21.17
CA GLY A 206 -0.45 -1.89 21.27
C GLY A 206 -1.58 -2.25 20.29
N THR A 207 -1.83 -1.43 19.27
CA THR A 207 -2.87 -1.61 18.26
C THR A 207 -2.30 -2.11 16.94
N VAL A 208 -3.17 -2.63 16.07
CA VAL A 208 -2.81 -3.03 14.70
C VAL A 208 -3.77 -2.41 13.70
N THR A 209 -3.26 -2.08 12.51
CA THR A 209 -4.05 -1.44 11.46
C THR A 209 -4.45 -2.47 10.40
N LEU A 210 -5.75 -2.72 10.30
CA LEU A 210 -6.35 -3.50 9.22
C LEU A 210 -6.72 -2.56 8.07
N HIS A 211 -6.59 -3.05 6.84
CA HIS A 211 -7.11 -2.38 5.65
C HIS A 211 -8.06 -3.32 4.93
N ARG A 212 -9.25 -2.82 4.58
CA ARG A 212 -10.22 -3.52 3.74
C ARG A 212 -10.20 -2.95 2.34
N CYS A 213 -10.21 -3.83 1.34
CA CYS A 213 -10.37 -3.50 -0.08
C CYS A 213 -11.39 -4.46 -0.69
N GLY A 214 -12.61 -3.96 -0.92
CA GLY A 214 -13.75 -4.81 -1.31
C GLY A 214 -14.01 -5.91 -0.27
N ASP A 215 -13.78 -7.16 -0.66
CA ASP A 215 -14.02 -8.35 0.18
C ASP A 215 -12.75 -8.88 0.84
N HIS A 216 -11.60 -8.27 0.58
CA HIS A 216 -10.32 -8.69 1.15
C HIS A 216 -9.91 -7.78 2.33
N VAL A 217 -9.30 -8.37 3.36
CA VAL A 217 -8.77 -7.67 4.54
C VAL A 217 -7.33 -8.08 4.77
N LEU A 218 -6.46 -7.09 4.97
CA LEU A 218 -5.02 -7.29 5.17
C LEU A 218 -4.45 -6.45 6.31
N LEU A 219 -3.25 -6.84 6.76
CA LEU A 219 -2.44 -6.10 7.73
C LEU A 219 -1.41 -5.23 7.01
N SER A 220 -1.30 -3.96 7.40
CA SER A 220 -0.26 -3.05 6.89
C SER A 220 0.40 -2.32 8.06
N VAL A 221 1.70 -2.02 7.92
CA VAL A 221 2.48 -1.27 8.92
C VAL A 221 2.16 0.23 8.88
N GLY A 222 1.68 0.74 7.75
CA GLY A 222 1.39 2.16 7.58
C GLY A 222 0.24 2.44 6.62
N PRO A 223 -0.01 3.72 6.30
CA PRO A 223 -1.15 4.11 5.47
C PRO A 223 -0.94 3.72 4.01
N LEU A 224 -2.00 3.25 3.37
CA LEU A 224 -2.04 2.97 1.94
C LEU A 224 -2.53 4.21 1.17
N VAL A 225 -2.40 4.19 -0.16
CA VAL A 225 -3.00 5.24 -1.00
C VAL A 225 -4.52 5.18 -0.93
N ALA A 226 -5.19 6.23 -1.37
CA ALA A 226 -6.64 6.35 -1.24
C ALA A 226 -7.42 5.17 -1.84
N ARG A 227 -7.11 4.81 -3.09
CA ARG A 227 -7.87 3.84 -3.88
C ARG A 227 -6.99 3.12 -4.90
N THR A 228 -7.45 1.95 -5.32
CA THR A 228 -6.75 1.09 -6.28
C THR A 228 -6.63 1.72 -7.67
N GLY A 229 -7.57 2.57 -8.10
CA GLY A 229 -7.53 3.25 -9.39
C GLY A 229 -6.47 4.36 -9.50
N LEU A 230 -5.71 4.64 -8.42
CA LEU A 230 -4.51 5.47 -8.52
C LEU A 230 -3.37 4.75 -9.24
N CYS A 231 -3.37 3.41 -9.25
CA CYS A 231 -2.46 2.62 -10.06
C CYS A 231 -2.94 2.66 -11.53
N ALA A 232 -2.04 2.85 -12.49
CA ALA A 232 -2.41 2.80 -13.91
C ALA A 232 -1.70 1.68 -14.65
N GLN A 233 -0.37 1.79 -14.77
CA GLN A 233 0.43 0.70 -15.34
C GLN A 233 0.77 -0.24 -14.18
N TYR A 234 0.40 -1.51 -14.28
CA TYR A 234 0.65 -2.51 -13.24
C TYR A 234 0.94 -3.86 -13.90
N GLU A 235 2.06 -4.47 -13.53
CA GLU A 235 2.50 -5.74 -14.09
C GLU A 235 3.22 -6.58 -13.04
N VAL A 236 2.86 -7.86 -12.98
CA VAL A 236 3.55 -8.88 -12.19
C VAL A 236 4.67 -9.45 -13.06
N THR A 237 5.92 -9.25 -12.65
CA THR A 237 7.10 -9.48 -13.47
C THR A 237 7.75 -10.82 -13.22
N ALA A 238 7.76 -11.29 -11.98
CA ALA A 238 8.42 -12.55 -11.62
C ALA A 238 7.83 -13.16 -10.34
N LEU A 239 8.01 -14.48 -10.20
CA LEU A 239 7.84 -15.21 -8.95
C LEU A 239 9.13 -15.98 -8.70
N HIS A 240 9.84 -15.65 -7.64
CA HIS A 240 11.09 -16.31 -7.28
C HIS A 240 10.86 -17.26 -6.12
N SER A 241 11.31 -18.51 -6.25
CA SER A 241 11.44 -19.40 -5.10
C SER A 241 12.61 -18.93 -4.25
N LEU A 242 12.35 -18.74 -2.95
CA LEU A 242 13.35 -18.41 -1.95
C LEU A 242 13.75 -19.70 -1.21
N GLU A 243 13.85 -19.64 0.11
CA GLU A 243 14.21 -20.76 0.97
C GLU A 243 12.95 -21.40 1.57
N GLN A 244 13.07 -22.65 2.03
CA GLN A 244 12.04 -23.27 2.86
C GLN A 244 12.05 -22.59 4.23
N GLY A 245 10.90 -22.08 4.64
CA GLY A 245 10.67 -21.56 5.97
C GLY A 245 9.79 -22.49 6.81
N PRO A 246 9.41 -22.05 8.02
CA PRO A 246 8.60 -22.86 8.94
C PRO A 246 7.23 -23.24 8.36
N TRP A 247 6.71 -22.46 7.40
CA TRP A 247 5.39 -22.63 6.80
C TRP A 247 5.43 -23.36 5.45
N GLY A 248 6.61 -23.62 4.88
CA GLY A 248 6.77 -24.27 3.57
C GLY A 248 7.75 -23.52 2.67
N LEU A 249 7.69 -23.79 1.36
CA LEU A 249 8.53 -23.11 0.38
C LEU A 249 8.10 -21.65 0.21
N HIS A 250 8.95 -20.71 0.65
CA HIS A 250 8.66 -19.29 0.49
C HIS A 250 8.88 -18.87 -0.96
N ARG A 251 7.91 -18.16 -1.52
CA ARG A 251 8.01 -17.55 -2.85
C ARG A 251 7.82 -16.06 -2.74
N GLN A 252 8.55 -15.31 -3.57
CA GLN A 252 8.42 -13.88 -3.65
C GLN A 252 7.90 -13.49 -5.03
N ALA A 253 6.67 -13.00 -5.05
CA ALA A 253 6.07 -12.38 -6.22
C ALA A 253 6.54 -10.93 -6.30
N GLN A 254 6.92 -10.50 -7.50
CA GLN A 254 7.42 -9.15 -7.78
C GLN A 254 6.59 -8.51 -8.88
N GLY A 255 6.45 -7.20 -8.79
CA GLY A 255 5.81 -6.41 -9.81
C GLY A 255 6.33 -4.99 -9.87
N VAL A 256 5.95 -4.31 -10.94
CA VAL A 256 6.23 -2.90 -11.16
C VAL A 256 4.94 -2.17 -11.49
N SER A 257 4.82 -0.95 -10.99
CA SER A 257 3.64 -0.14 -11.24
C SER A 257 3.97 1.35 -11.27
N LEU A 258 3.22 2.09 -12.07
CA LEU A 258 3.26 3.56 -12.13
C LEU A 258 1.85 4.13 -11.93
N PRO A 259 1.73 5.22 -11.15
CA PRO A 259 0.45 5.84 -10.88
C PRO A 259 -0.10 6.55 -12.11
N LEU A 260 -1.41 6.80 -12.12
CA LEU A 260 -2.12 7.47 -13.22
C LEU A 260 -1.48 8.80 -13.62
N GLN A 261 -0.94 9.54 -12.66
CA GLN A 261 -0.33 10.85 -12.88
C GLN A 261 1.07 10.81 -13.50
N LEU A 262 1.74 9.64 -13.51
CA LEU A 262 3.14 9.47 -13.90
C LEU A 262 3.33 8.28 -14.86
N GLN A 263 2.42 8.10 -15.82
CA GLN A 263 2.53 7.03 -16.81
C GLN A 263 3.81 7.18 -17.66
N ALA A 264 4.47 6.06 -17.92
CA ALA A 264 5.67 6.02 -18.74
C ALA A 264 5.36 5.59 -20.17
N HIS A 265 6.13 6.15 -21.11
CA HIS A 265 6.15 5.70 -22.49
C HIS A 265 6.61 4.23 -22.58
N HIS A 266 6.11 3.48 -23.57
CA HIS A 266 6.31 2.04 -23.70
C HIS A 266 7.79 1.60 -23.64
N THR A 267 8.71 2.41 -24.19
CA THR A 267 10.15 2.12 -24.18
C THR A 267 10.75 2.20 -22.77
N VAL A 268 10.30 3.17 -21.97
CA VAL A 268 10.72 3.32 -20.57
C VAL A 268 10.09 2.21 -19.72
N TRP A 269 8.80 1.94 -19.94
CA TRP A 269 8.09 0.84 -19.27
C TRP A 269 8.81 -0.50 -19.46
N LYS A 270 9.22 -0.83 -20.69
CA LYS A 270 9.97 -2.06 -20.98
C LYS A 270 11.27 -2.17 -20.17
N LYS A 271 12.00 -1.06 -19.99
CA LYS A 271 13.23 -1.04 -19.18
C LYS A 271 12.94 -1.24 -17.69
N LEU A 272 11.87 -0.61 -17.18
CA LEU A 272 11.43 -0.79 -15.79
C LEU A 272 11.01 -2.24 -15.52
N ARG A 273 10.22 -2.84 -16.42
CA ARG A 273 9.84 -4.25 -16.37
C ARG A 273 11.07 -5.17 -16.31
N GLN A 274 12.03 -5.00 -17.22
CA GLN A 274 13.26 -5.80 -17.22
C GLN A 274 14.07 -5.67 -15.92
N ARG A 275 14.05 -4.50 -15.27
CA ARG A 275 14.71 -4.31 -13.97
C ARG A 275 13.98 -5.05 -12.85
N ALA A 276 12.65 -5.10 -12.91
CA ALA A 276 11.77 -5.71 -11.92
C ALA A 276 11.65 -7.25 -12.06
N GLU A 277 12.17 -7.84 -13.13
CA GLU A 277 12.31 -9.31 -13.26
C GLU A 277 13.49 -9.86 -12.43
N LYS A 278 14.40 -8.99 -11.98
CA LYS A 278 15.55 -9.39 -11.17
C LYS A 278 15.16 -9.40 -9.69
N LEU A 279 15.42 -10.54 -9.03
CA LEU A 279 15.16 -10.73 -7.60
C LEU A 279 15.66 -9.55 -6.76
N VAL A 280 14.71 -8.76 -6.27
CA VAL A 280 14.92 -7.76 -5.23
C VAL A 280 15.12 -8.43 -3.87
N ARG A 281 16.34 -8.40 -3.34
CA ARG A 281 16.61 -8.77 -1.95
C ARG A 281 16.39 -7.57 -1.05
N ARG A 282 15.87 -7.82 0.16
CA ARG A 282 15.82 -6.80 1.21
C ARG A 282 17.26 -6.40 1.53
N THR A 283 17.67 -5.21 1.11
CA THR A 283 18.95 -4.66 1.57
C THR A 283 18.77 -4.35 3.05
N ASN A 284 19.34 -5.20 3.91
CA ASN A 284 19.55 -4.83 5.30
C ASN A 284 20.22 -3.46 5.31
N THR A 285 19.62 -2.52 6.03
CA THR A 285 19.91 -1.09 6.05
C THR A 285 21.31 -0.72 6.59
N PHE A 286 22.24 -1.68 6.66
CA PHE A 286 23.60 -1.54 7.15
C PHE A 286 24.67 -1.38 6.05
N PHE A 287 24.34 -1.60 4.77
CA PHE A 287 25.33 -1.56 3.68
C PHE A 287 25.19 -0.37 2.70
N PHE A 288 24.28 0.57 2.97
CA PHE A 288 23.92 1.63 2.01
C PHE A 288 24.89 2.82 1.96
N PHE A 289 25.94 2.84 2.77
CA PHE A 289 26.91 3.96 2.77
C PHE A 289 27.87 3.97 1.58
N PHE A 290 27.98 2.89 0.79
CA PHE A 290 28.99 2.80 -0.27
C PHE A 290 28.49 3.09 -1.70
N PHE A 291 27.18 3.13 -1.95
CA PHE A 291 26.64 3.26 -3.32
C PHE A 291 26.14 4.67 -3.69
N PHE A 292 26.07 5.59 -2.72
CA PHE A 292 25.55 6.95 -2.93
C PHE A 292 26.48 7.85 -3.79
N PHE A 293 27.72 7.42 -4.04
CA PHE A 293 28.67 8.22 -4.82
C PHE A 293 28.61 7.99 -6.35
N PHE A 294 28.04 6.88 -6.83
CA PHE A 294 28.21 6.50 -8.24
C PHE A 294 27.10 6.99 -9.18
N PHE A 295 25.90 7.30 -8.68
CA PHE A 295 24.78 7.71 -9.54
C PHE A 295 24.69 9.24 -9.76
N PHE A 296 25.29 10.04 -8.87
CA PHE A 296 25.27 11.51 -9.00
C PHE A 296 26.38 12.06 -9.93
N PHE A 297 27.41 11.25 -10.25
CA PHE A 297 28.53 11.69 -11.09
C PHE A 297 28.24 11.60 -12.60
N PHE A 298 27.30 10.74 -13.02
CA PHE A 298 27.01 10.54 -14.46
C PHE A 298 25.97 11.50 -15.05
N LEU A 299 25.31 12.33 -14.24
CA LEU A 299 24.33 13.32 -14.70
C LEU A 299 24.86 14.76 -14.74
N ASN A 300 26.11 15.02 -14.30
CA ASN A 300 26.72 16.36 -14.29
C ASN A 300 27.96 16.52 -15.19
N LEU A 301 28.27 15.55 -16.06
CA LEU A 301 29.40 15.63 -17.01
C LEU A 301 28.97 15.69 -18.50
N SER A 302 27.80 16.26 -18.78
CA SER A 302 27.42 16.63 -20.16
C SER A 302 26.77 18.01 -20.19
N GLN A 303 27.57 19.01 -19.85
CA GLN A 303 27.42 20.35 -20.42
C GLN A 303 28.66 20.62 -21.29
N PRO A 304 28.51 20.85 -22.60
CA PRO A 304 29.60 21.35 -23.42
C PRO A 304 29.78 22.85 -23.13
N SER A 305 31.02 23.23 -22.85
CA SER A 305 31.51 24.59 -22.73
C SER A 305 31.29 25.37 -24.05
N ASN A 306 30.65 26.54 -23.94
CA ASN A 306 30.91 27.70 -24.80
C ASN A 306 31.59 28.77 -23.94
#